data_AF-A0A1W9VJZ6-F1
#
_entry.id   AF-A0A1W9VJZ6-F1
#
_cell.length_a   1.000
_cell.length_b   1.000
_cell.length_c   1.000
_cell.angle_alpha   90.00
_cell.angle_beta   90.00
_cell.angle_gamma   90.00
#
_symmetry.space_group_name_H-M   'P 1'
#
loop_
_entity.id
_entity.type
_entity.pdbx_description
1 polymer ?
#
loop_
_entity_poly.entity_id
_entity_poly.type
_entity_poly.pdbx_seq_one_letter_code
_entity_poly.pdbx_strand_id
1 'polypeptide(L)'
;MPKFTKKSIPALFALLTLLAYGLIIPWLGFYWDDWSFAWIAKFLGPAEFTPAFRPFRPFLGPIFFVTTSFLPPSPIVWQIFGLFTRFFSALAAWWALRQIWPECKFQTLSASLLFLVFPGYSQQWVALTHINQEWVSLIAYLFSFGLTASALRKPAKFKTHTVIALLLLFWGPLFFALDDKRTLARFLLHQRRVRFL
;
A
#
# COMPACT_ATOMS: atom_id res chain seq x y z
N MET A 1 4.74 17.34 -27.82
CA MET A 1 4.56 16.45 -26.65
C MET A 1 3.15 15.86 -26.68
N PRO A 2 2.97 14.53 -26.53
CA PRO A 2 1.64 13.93 -26.48
C PRO A 2 0.81 14.54 -25.33
N LYS A 3 -0.42 14.98 -25.64
CA LYS A 3 -1.34 15.57 -24.65
C LYS A 3 -2.12 14.46 -23.95
N PHE A 4 -1.64 14.01 -22.80
CA PHE A 4 -2.40 13.06 -21.97
C PHE A 4 -3.61 13.75 -21.32
N THR A 5 -4.79 13.20 -21.54
CA THR A 5 -6.01 13.62 -20.85
C THR A 5 -6.16 12.86 -19.54
N LYS A 6 -6.94 13.41 -18.59
CA LYS A 6 -7.25 12.73 -17.32
C LYS A 6 -7.87 11.34 -17.53
N LYS A 7 -8.59 11.13 -18.64
CA LYS A 7 -9.22 9.84 -18.99
C LYS A 7 -8.22 8.83 -19.56
N SER A 8 -7.18 9.29 -20.24
CA SER A 8 -6.14 8.42 -20.81
C SER A 8 -5.07 7.98 -19.79
N ILE A 9 -4.91 8.69 -18.67
CA ILE A 9 -3.86 8.39 -17.68
C ILE A 9 -4.03 7.00 -17.05
N PRO A 10 -5.23 6.57 -16.61
CA PRO A 10 -5.41 5.20 -16.13
C PRO A 10 -5.06 4.14 -17.19
N ALA A 11 -5.41 4.36 -18.46
CA ALA A 11 -5.05 3.43 -19.53
C ALA A 11 -3.52 3.37 -19.74
N LEU A 12 -2.83 4.50 -19.66
CA LEU A 12 -1.37 4.56 -19.70
C LEU A 12 -0.75 3.78 -18.53
N PHE A 13 -1.24 3.96 -17.30
CA PHE A 13 -0.76 3.23 -16.14
C PHE A 13 -1.02 1.73 -16.28
N ALA A 14 -2.20 1.32 -16.75
CA ALA A 14 -2.51 -0.09 -16.98
C ALA A 14 -1.57 -0.72 -18.00
N LEU A 15 -1.35 -0.04 -19.14
CA LEU A 15 -0.43 -0.48 -20.19
C LEU A 15 1.00 -0.63 -19.64
N LEU A 16 1.52 0.39 -18.94
CA LEU A 16 2.88 0.34 -18.40
C LEU A 16 3.02 -0.70 -17.30
N THR A 17 2.01 -0.88 -16.46
CA THR A 17 2.01 -1.93 -15.43
C THR A 17 2.09 -3.32 -16.08
N LEU A 18 1.29 -3.56 -17.12
CA LEU A 18 1.29 -4.81 -17.87
C LEU A 18 2.63 -5.07 -18.55
N LEU A 19 3.19 -4.06 -19.23
CA LEU A 19 4.47 -4.19 -19.93
C LEU A 19 5.65 -4.37 -18.97
N ALA A 20 5.67 -3.68 -17.83
CA ALA A 20 6.76 -3.75 -16.88
C ALA A 20 6.76 -5.03 -16.03
N TYR A 21 5.57 -5.50 -15.63
CA TYR A 21 5.44 -6.57 -14.63
C TYR A 21 4.61 -7.76 -15.11
N GLY A 22 3.63 -7.53 -15.98
CA GLY A 22 2.68 -8.56 -16.42
C GLY A 22 3.29 -9.60 -17.34
N LEU A 23 4.27 -9.20 -18.17
CA LEU A 23 4.87 -10.09 -19.16
C LEU A 23 5.55 -11.31 -18.53
N ILE A 24 6.12 -11.22 -17.34
CA ILE A 24 6.84 -12.34 -16.72
C ILE A 24 5.97 -13.21 -15.81
N ILE A 25 4.72 -12.81 -15.53
CA ILE A 25 3.83 -13.50 -14.57
C ILE A 25 3.71 -15.02 -14.80
N PRO A 26 3.57 -15.54 -16.04
CA PRO A 26 3.44 -16.98 -16.26
C PRO A 26 4.63 -17.82 -15.77
N TRP A 27 5.80 -17.19 -15.60
CA TRP A 27 7.03 -17.84 -15.16
C TRP A 27 7.34 -17.63 -13.67
N LEU A 28 6.48 -16.88 -12.95
CA LEU A 28 6.68 -16.58 -11.54
C LEU A 28 6.03 -17.63 -10.63
N GLY A 29 6.75 -17.99 -9.58
CA GLY A 29 6.29 -18.89 -8.51
C GLY A 29 5.99 -18.18 -7.19
N PHE A 30 5.90 -18.97 -6.13
CA PHE A 30 6.08 -18.47 -4.78
C PHE A 30 7.56 -18.43 -4.43
N TYR A 31 7.93 -17.42 -3.65
CA TYR A 31 9.30 -17.13 -3.34
C TYR A 31 9.46 -16.71 -1.90
N TRP A 32 10.57 -17.10 -1.27
CA TRP A 32 10.94 -16.65 0.07
C TRP A 32 9.77 -16.79 1.06
N ASP A 33 9.34 -15.69 1.66
CA ASP A 33 8.31 -15.64 2.69
C ASP A 33 6.94 -16.10 2.18
N ASP A 34 6.67 -16.02 0.86
CA ASP A 34 5.42 -16.48 0.27
C ASP A 34 5.16 -17.96 0.58
N TRP A 35 6.20 -18.79 0.66
CA TRP A 35 6.04 -20.22 0.92
C TRP A 35 5.39 -20.49 2.27
N SER A 36 5.82 -19.78 3.31
CA SER A 36 5.30 -19.96 4.66
C SER A 36 3.81 -19.60 4.74
N PHE A 37 3.43 -18.47 4.14
CA PHE A 37 2.04 -18.01 4.15
C PHE A 37 1.17 -18.83 3.19
N ALA A 38 1.67 -19.23 2.03
CA ALA A 38 0.95 -20.14 1.13
C ALA A 38 0.68 -21.49 1.81
N TRP A 39 1.63 -22.02 2.57
CA TRP A 39 1.46 -23.23 3.36
C TRP A 39 0.37 -23.06 4.43
N ILE A 40 0.42 -21.98 5.22
CA ILE A 40 -0.62 -21.67 6.22
C ILE A 40 -2.00 -21.60 5.56
N ALA A 41 -2.13 -20.83 4.49
CA ALA A 41 -3.39 -20.68 3.75
C ALA A 41 -3.90 -22.02 3.19
N LYS A 42 -2.99 -22.91 2.76
CA LYS A 42 -3.36 -24.21 2.17
C LYS A 42 -3.75 -25.26 3.20
N PHE A 43 -3.02 -25.36 4.31
CA PHE A 43 -3.14 -26.48 5.25
C PHE A 43 -3.88 -26.13 6.55
N LEU A 44 -3.74 -24.90 7.04
CA LEU A 44 -4.42 -24.46 8.26
C LEU A 44 -5.62 -23.56 7.96
N GLY A 45 -5.59 -22.87 6.82
CA GLY A 45 -6.64 -22.00 6.33
C GLY A 45 -6.45 -20.53 6.74
N PRO A 46 -7.23 -19.62 6.11
CA PRO A 46 -7.10 -18.17 6.31
C PRO A 46 -7.26 -17.70 7.77
N ALA A 47 -8.06 -18.41 8.57
CA ALA A 47 -8.37 -18.01 9.94
C ALA A 47 -7.12 -17.96 10.84
N GLU A 48 -6.11 -18.79 10.56
CA GLU A 48 -4.88 -18.87 11.37
C GLU A 48 -3.99 -17.63 11.28
N PHE A 49 -4.12 -16.80 10.24
CA PHE A 49 -3.32 -15.58 10.15
C PHE A 49 -3.60 -14.60 11.28
N THR A 50 -4.83 -14.55 11.79
CA THR A 50 -5.19 -13.64 12.90
C THR A 50 -4.45 -13.99 14.20
N PRO A 51 -4.54 -15.21 14.75
CA PRO A 51 -3.77 -15.58 15.94
C PRO A 51 -2.26 -15.61 15.68
N ALA A 52 -1.80 -16.02 14.49
CA ALA A 52 -0.37 -16.08 14.16
C ALA A 52 0.30 -14.70 14.18
N PHE A 53 -0.38 -13.66 13.67
CA PHE A 53 0.15 -12.29 13.68
C PHE A 53 -0.18 -11.50 14.95
N ARG A 54 -1.14 -11.93 15.77
CA ARG A 54 -1.54 -11.23 17.01
C ARG A 54 -0.38 -10.78 17.91
N PRO A 55 0.65 -11.61 18.21
CA PRO A 55 1.72 -11.20 19.13
C PRO A 55 2.71 -10.18 18.54
N PHE A 56 2.83 -10.10 17.21
CA PHE A 56 3.85 -9.28 16.56
C PHE A 56 3.25 -8.12 15.78
N ARG A 57 2.24 -8.38 14.94
CA ARG A 57 1.65 -7.42 14.01
C ARG A 57 0.13 -7.65 13.93
N PRO A 58 -0.63 -7.36 15.01
CA PRO A 58 -2.03 -7.77 15.16
C PRO A 58 -2.96 -7.27 14.06
N PHE A 59 -2.57 -6.21 13.34
CA PHE A 59 -3.34 -5.68 12.23
C PHE A 59 -3.08 -6.41 10.90
N LEU A 60 -1.93 -7.09 10.72
CA LEU A 60 -1.64 -7.88 9.49
C LEU A 60 -2.59 -9.07 9.36
N GLY A 61 -2.87 -9.73 10.48
CA GLY A 61 -3.70 -10.94 10.52
C GLY A 61 -5.04 -10.77 9.78
N PRO A 62 -5.84 -9.73 10.09
CA PRO A 62 -7.05 -9.42 9.34
C PRO A 62 -6.86 -9.20 7.83
N ILE A 63 -5.78 -8.55 7.39
CA ILE A 63 -5.51 -8.34 5.96
C ILE A 63 -5.26 -9.69 5.28
N PHE A 64 -4.35 -10.49 5.83
CA PHE A 64 -4.07 -11.84 5.34
C PHE A 64 -5.32 -12.72 5.36
N PHE A 65 -6.10 -12.69 6.43
CA PHE A 65 -7.37 -13.43 6.53
C PHE A 65 -8.31 -13.08 5.39
N VAL A 66 -8.55 -11.79 5.16
CA VAL A 66 -9.46 -11.33 4.09
C VAL A 66 -8.93 -11.75 2.73
N THR A 67 -7.69 -11.43 2.38
CA THR A 67 -7.16 -11.70 1.04
C THR A 67 -7.06 -13.20 0.74
N THR A 68 -6.59 -14.01 1.69
CA THR A 68 -6.47 -15.48 1.51
C THR A 68 -7.81 -16.22 1.62
N SER A 69 -8.85 -15.59 2.15
CA SER A 69 -10.23 -16.11 2.07
C SER A 69 -10.83 -16.01 0.67
N PHE A 70 -10.41 -15.02 -0.12
CA PHE A 70 -10.88 -14.83 -1.50
C PHE A 70 -9.92 -15.39 -2.55
N LEU A 71 -8.62 -15.38 -2.28
CA LEU A 71 -7.58 -15.81 -3.23
C LEU A 71 -6.98 -17.14 -2.80
N PRO A 72 -7.05 -18.19 -3.65
CA PRO A 72 -6.42 -19.46 -3.33
C PRO A 72 -4.88 -19.31 -3.23
N PRO A 73 -4.19 -20.23 -2.54
CA PRO A 73 -2.72 -20.27 -2.48
C PRO A 73 -2.13 -20.75 -3.81
N SER A 74 -2.31 -19.96 -4.87
CA SER A 74 -1.87 -20.20 -6.24
C SER A 74 -0.93 -19.08 -6.69
N PRO A 75 0.32 -19.36 -7.10
CA PRO A 75 1.28 -18.33 -7.49
C PRO A 75 0.74 -17.35 -8.54
N ILE A 76 0.16 -17.87 -9.62
CA ILE A 76 -0.35 -17.03 -10.71
C ILE A 76 -1.45 -16.07 -10.24
N VAL A 77 -2.32 -16.50 -9.32
CA VAL A 77 -3.38 -15.65 -8.77
C VAL A 77 -2.78 -14.49 -7.97
N TRP A 78 -1.78 -14.76 -7.14
CA TRP A 78 -1.11 -13.74 -6.34
C TRP A 78 -0.27 -12.78 -7.19
N GLN A 79 0.36 -13.27 -8.26
CA GLN A 79 1.11 -12.42 -9.18
C GLN A 79 0.18 -11.51 -10.00
N ILE A 80 -0.97 -12.03 -10.46
CA ILE A 80 -2.03 -11.22 -11.09
C ILE A 80 -2.57 -10.18 -10.10
N PHE A 81 -2.84 -10.59 -8.85
CA PHE A 81 -3.29 -9.66 -7.82
C PHE A 81 -2.25 -8.56 -7.57
N GLY A 82 -0.96 -8.92 -7.52
CA GLY A 82 0.14 -7.96 -7.42
C GLY A 82 0.24 -6.98 -8.58
N LEU A 83 -0.19 -7.37 -9.78
CA LEU A 83 -0.31 -6.47 -10.94
C LEU A 83 -1.41 -5.43 -10.70
N PHE A 84 -2.57 -5.85 -10.19
CA PHE A 84 -3.65 -4.94 -9.82
C PHE A 84 -3.22 -4.00 -8.70
N THR A 85 -2.59 -4.51 -7.65
CA THR A 85 -2.13 -3.69 -6.53
C THR A 85 -1.15 -2.60 -6.99
N ARG A 86 -0.22 -2.92 -7.90
CA ARG A 86 0.67 -1.92 -8.52
C ARG A 86 -0.08 -0.86 -9.30
N PHE A 87 -0.99 -1.28 -10.17
CA PHE A 87 -1.82 -0.35 -10.93
C PHE A 87 -2.59 0.62 -10.01
N PHE A 88 -3.24 0.10 -8.96
CA PHE A 88 -3.98 0.91 -8.00
C PHE A 88 -3.07 1.81 -7.17
N SER A 89 -1.87 1.36 -6.81
CA SER A 89 -0.89 2.20 -6.10
C SER A 89 -0.45 3.40 -6.93
N ALA A 90 -0.20 3.22 -8.24
CA ALA A 90 0.17 4.31 -9.13
C ALA A 90 -1.00 5.30 -9.30
N LEU A 91 -2.24 4.79 -9.38
CA LEU A 91 -3.43 5.62 -9.42
C LEU A 91 -3.62 6.42 -8.13
N ALA A 92 -3.41 5.78 -6.97
CA ALA A 92 -3.48 6.41 -5.66
C ALA A 92 -2.40 7.49 -5.50
N ALA A 93 -1.16 7.20 -5.89
CA ALA A 93 -0.04 8.14 -5.87
C ALA A 93 -0.33 9.36 -6.76
N TRP A 94 -0.76 9.12 -8.00
CA TRP A 94 -1.13 10.19 -8.91
C TRP A 94 -2.27 11.04 -8.37
N TRP A 95 -3.34 10.41 -7.89
CA TRP A 95 -4.49 11.13 -7.33
C TRP A 95 -4.09 11.98 -6.12
N ALA A 96 -3.29 11.42 -5.20
CA ALA A 96 -2.81 12.11 -4.01
C ALA A 96 -1.94 13.32 -4.37
N LEU A 97 -0.96 13.13 -5.26
CA LEU A 97 -0.12 14.21 -5.78
C LEU A 97 -0.94 15.30 -6.48
N ARG A 98 -2.02 14.94 -7.18
CA ARG A 98 -2.95 15.91 -7.80
C ARG A 98 -3.76 16.72 -6.79
N GLN A 99 -4.01 16.20 -5.58
CA GLN A 99 -4.62 16.99 -4.49
C GLN A 99 -3.57 17.88 -3.80
N ILE A 100 -2.34 17.40 -3.64
CA ILE A 100 -1.25 18.12 -2.98
C ILE A 100 -0.74 19.27 -3.86
N TRP A 101 -0.44 19.00 -5.13
CA TRP A 101 0.10 19.96 -6.11
C TRP A 101 -0.80 20.08 -7.36
N PRO A 102 -1.94 20.79 -7.25
CA PRO A 102 -2.90 20.91 -8.36
C PRO A 102 -2.37 21.68 -9.57
N GLU A 103 -1.44 22.61 -9.39
CA GLU A 103 -0.89 23.40 -10.51
C GLU A 103 0.18 22.62 -11.31
N CYS A 104 0.88 21.68 -10.68
CA CYS A 104 2.03 20.98 -11.25
C CYS A 104 1.64 19.69 -12.01
N LYS A 105 0.74 19.79 -13.00
CA LYS A 105 0.17 18.61 -13.71
C LYS A 105 1.24 17.69 -14.30
N PHE A 106 2.25 18.26 -14.96
CA PHE A 106 3.33 17.47 -15.56
C PHE A 106 4.17 16.75 -14.50
N GLN A 107 4.62 17.47 -13.47
CA GLN A 107 5.43 16.93 -12.38
C GLN A 107 4.71 15.81 -11.63
N THR A 108 3.42 15.99 -11.33
CA THR A 108 2.61 14.94 -10.68
C THR A 108 2.48 13.68 -11.54
N LEU A 109 2.32 13.82 -12.86
CA LEU A 109 2.29 12.67 -13.77
C LEU A 109 3.66 11.99 -13.85
N SER A 110 4.73 12.76 -14.06
CA SER A 110 6.09 12.24 -14.15
C SER A 110 6.52 11.52 -12.87
N ALA A 111 6.24 12.09 -11.69
CA ALA A 111 6.52 11.46 -10.40
C ALA A 111 5.74 10.15 -10.22
N SER A 112 4.48 10.09 -10.69
CA SER A 112 3.66 8.87 -10.61
C SER A 112 4.13 7.78 -11.57
N LEU A 113 4.59 8.17 -12.77
CA LEU A 113 5.19 7.25 -13.74
C LEU A 113 6.52 6.69 -13.23
N LEU A 114 7.34 7.54 -12.61
CA LEU A 114 8.57 7.11 -11.94
C LEU A 114 8.25 6.16 -10.79
N PHE A 115 7.29 6.49 -9.92
CA PHE A 115 6.84 5.59 -8.86
C PHE A 115 6.38 4.23 -9.39
N LEU A 116 5.67 4.19 -10.52
CA LEU A 116 5.17 2.95 -11.11
C LEU A 116 6.30 2.06 -11.68
N VAL A 117 7.28 2.65 -12.36
CA VAL A 117 8.28 1.90 -13.15
C VAL A 117 9.60 1.72 -12.40
N PHE A 118 9.95 2.65 -11.51
CA PHE A 118 11.22 2.59 -10.78
C PHE A 118 11.20 1.47 -9.74
N PRO A 119 12.14 0.50 -9.80
CA PRO A 119 12.20 -0.60 -8.86
C PRO A 119 12.90 -0.16 -7.57
N GLY A 120 12.34 0.84 -6.87
CA GLY A 120 12.85 1.27 -5.55
C GLY A 120 12.74 0.16 -4.49
N TYR A 121 11.98 -0.89 -4.79
CA TYR A 121 11.80 -2.07 -3.98
C TYR A 121 12.11 -3.33 -4.81
N SER A 122 13.04 -4.17 -4.32
CA SER A 122 13.59 -5.32 -5.07
C SER A 122 12.86 -6.64 -4.84
N GLN A 123 12.04 -6.78 -3.79
CA GLN A 123 11.32 -8.03 -3.45
C GLN A 123 9.92 -8.08 -4.06
N GLN A 124 9.73 -7.36 -5.15
CA GLN A 124 8.47 -7.17 -5.84
C GLN A 124 7.79 -8.46 -6.34
N TRP A 125 8.56 -9.52 -6.50
CA TRP A 125 8.16 -10.85 -6.96
C TRP A 125 7.66 -11.76 -5.83
N VAL A 126 7.87 -11.38 -4.56
CA VAL A 126 7.34 -12.06 -3.36
C VAL A 126 5.92 -11.51 -3.08
N ALA A 127 5.00 -11.84 -3.99
CA ALA A 127 3.74 -11.14 -4.14
C ALA A 127 2.78 -11.35 -2.97
N LEU A 128 2.60 -12.59 -2.52
CA LEU A 128 1.63 -12.92 -1.47
C LEU A 128 1.98 -12.18 -0.17
N THR A 129 3.25 -12.21 0.21
CA THR A 129 3.76 -11.51 1.38
C THR A 129 3.56 -10.02 1.24
N HIS A 130 4.11 -9.41 0.19
CA HIS A 130 4.22 -7.97 0.19
C HIS A 130 2.93 -7.23 -0.13
N ILE A 131 2.03 -7.88 -0.88
CA ILE A 131 0.70 -7.31 -1.08
C ILE A 131 0.01 -7.10 0.29
N ASN A 132 0.08 -8.12 1.14
CA ASN A 132 -0.56 -8.10 2.45
C ASN A 132 0.20 -7.28 3.50
N GLN A 133 1.54 -7.23 3.42
CA GLN A 133 2.34 -6.53 4.42
C GLN A 133 2.50 -5.03 4.15
N GLU A 134 2.76 -4.63 2.92
CA GLU A 134 3.10 -3.23 2.61
C GLU A 134 2.17 -2.58 1.60
N TRP A 135 1.80 -3.26 0.51
CA TRP A 135 1.16 -2.55 -0.60
C TRP A 135 -0.28 -2.11 -0.31
N VAL A 136 -1.09 -2.95 0.34
CA VAL A 136 -2.46 -2.56 0.74
C VAL A 136 -2.40 -1.34 1.68
N SER A 137 -1.51 -1.38 2.66
CA SER A 137 -1.28 -0.29 3.62
C SER A 137 -0.74 0.97 2.96
N LEU A 138 0.16 0.84 1.96
CA LEU A 138 0.69 1.95 1.18
C LEU A 138 -0.40 2.63 0.35
N ILE A 139 -1.29 1.87 -0.30
CA ILE A 139 -2.42 2.44 -1.04
C ILE A 139 -3.32 3.24 -0.10
N ALA A 140 -3.67 2.69 1.06
CA ALA A 140 -4.46 3.38 2.07
C ALA A 140 -3.77 4.68 2.53
N TYR A 141 -2.45 4.62 2.76
CA TYR A 141 -1.65 5.78 3.13
C TYR A 141 -1.65 6.88 2.06
N LEU A 142 -1.44 6.53 0.79
CA LEU A 142 -1.49 7.49 -0.32
C LEU A 142 -2.86 8.19 -0.41
N PHE A 143 -3.95 7.43 -0.28
CA PHE A 143 -5.29 8.02 -0.24
C PHE A 143 -5.50 8.90 0.98
N SER A 144 -5.00 8.51 2.16
CA SER A 144 -5.04 9.35 3.36
C SER A 144 -4.39 10.72 3.12
N PHE A 145 -3.20 10.75 2.53
CA PHE A 145 -2.50 12.00 2.20
C PHE A 145 -3.26 12.86 1.20
N GLY A 146 -3.77 12.26 0.12
CA GLY A 146 -4.57 12.98 -0.85
C GLY A 146 -5.87 13.54 -0.27
N LEU A 147 -6.52 12.80 0.65
CA LEU A 147 -7.73 13.26 1.33
C LEU A 147 -7.43 14.40 2.30
N THR A 148 -6.31 14.36 3.04
CA THR A 148 -5.87 15.48 3.89
C THR A 148 -5.69 16.75 3.05
N ALA A 149 -4.99 16.65 1.92
CA ALA A 149 -4.83 17.79 1.01
C ALA A 149 -6.18 18.28 0.43
N SER A 150 -7.08 17.35 0.07
CA SER A 150 -8.42 17.69 -0.43
C SER A 150 -9.31 18.33 0.66
N ALA A 151 -9.18 17.93 1.93
CA ALA A 151 -9.91 18.51 3.07
C ALA A 151 -9.56 19.98 3.25
N LEU A 152 -8.27 20.32 3.20
CA LEU A 152 -7.78 21.70 3.33
C LEU A 152 -8.21 22.61 2.18
N ARG A 153 -8.43 22.04 0.99
CA ARG A 153 -8.83 22.80 -0.21
C ARG A 153 -10.35 22.90 -0.38
N LYS A 154 -11.14 22.02 0.25
CA LYS A 154 -12.59 21.93 0.08
C LYS A 154 -13.30 22.04 1.43
N PRO A 155 -13.55 23.26 1.93
CA PRO A 155 -14.14 23.48 3.26
C PRO A 155 -15.45 22.70 3.47
N ALA A 156 -16.30 22.65 2.43
CA ALA A 156 -17.58 21.93 2.46
C ALA A 156 -17.44 20.41 2.72
N LYS A 157 -16.28 19.80 2.41
CA LYS A 157 -16.04 18.37 2.61
C LYS A 157 -15.00 18.08 3.68
N PHE A 158 -14.58 19.09 4.44
CA PHE A 158 -13.50 19.00 5.42
C PHE A 158 -13.71 17.85 6.41
N LYS A 159 -14.85 17.84 7.13
CA LYS A 159 -15.14 16.81 8.14
C LYS A 159 -15.08 15.39 7.55
N THR A 160 -15.79 15.15 6.45
CA THR A 160 -15.84 13.83 5.81
C THR A 160 -14.46 13.39 5.32
N HIS A 161 -13.69 14.27 4.67
CA HIS A 161 -12.36 13.92 4.18
C HIS A 161 -11.39 13.65 5.32
N THR A 162 -11.43 14.44 6.39
CA THR A 162 -10.60 14.23 7.57
C THR A 162 -10.91 12.89 8.24
N VAL A 163 -12.19 12.56 8.43
CA VAL A 163 -12.59 11.26 9.02
C VAL A 163 -12.08 10.10 8.16
N ILE A 164 -12.30 10.14 6.84
CA ILE A 164 -11.84 9.06 5.94
C ILE A 164 -10.31 9.00 5.92
N ALA A 165 -9.62 10.15 5.89
CA ALA A 165 -8.16 10.20 5.93
C ALA A 165 -7.60 9.56 7.20
N LEU A 166 -8.21 9.83 8.36
CA LEU A 166 -7.79 9.24 9.64
C LEU A 166 -8.07 7.74 9.70
N LEU A 167 -9.20 7.26 9.17
CA LEU A 167 -9.50 5.82 9.08
C LEU A 167 -8.47 5.10 8.19
N LEU A 168 -8.14 5.68 7.03
CA LEU A 168 -7.12 5.13 6.13
C LEU A 168 -5.71 5.24 6.71
N LEU A 169 -5.42 6.26 7.51
CA LEU A 169 -4.14 6.39 8.22
C LEU A 169 -4.02 5.34 9.33
N PHE A 170 -5.09 5.10 10.06
CA PHE A 170 -5.13 4.04 11.08
C PHE A 170 -4.86 2.67 10.45
N TRP A 171 -5.37 2.43 9.25
CA TRP A 171 -5.11 1.23 8.46
C TRP A 171 -3.76 1.20 7.72
N GLY A 172 -3.15 2.35 7.42
CA GLY A 172 -1.94 2.44 6.61
C GLY A 172 -0.62 2.36 7.41
N PRO A 173 -0.13 3.42 8.08
CA PRO A 173 1.19 3.42 8.74
C PRO A 173 1.20 3.22 10.25
N LEU A 174 0.04 3.27 10.93
CA LEU A 174 0.00 2.88 12.35
C LEU A 174 0.43 1.40 12.55
N PHE A 175 0.36 0.65 11.45
CA PHE A 175 0.94 -0.67 11.17
C PHE A 175 2.45 -0.81 11.32
N PHE A 176 3.23 0.25 11.09
CA PHE A 176 4.70 0.24 11.25
C PHE A 176 5.15 0.96 12.52
N ALA A 177 4.41 1.99 12.96
CA ALA A 177 4.82 2.87 14.06
C ALA A 177 4.52 2.31 15.46
N LEU A 178 3.55 1.39 15.60
CA LEU A 178 3.22 0.78 16.90
C LEU A 178 3.99 -0.50 17.21
N ASP A 179 4.85 -0.97 16.29
CA ASP A 179 5.66 -2.18 16.47
C ASP A 179 6.77 -2.01 17.53
N ASP A 180 7.01 -0.80 18.04
CA ASP A 180 7.79 -0.63 19.24
C ASP A 180 7.16 0.34 20.24
N LYS A 181 6.33 -0.23 21.14
CA LYS A 181 5.90 0.43 22.37
C LYS A 181 7.09 0.99 23.16
N ARG A 182 8.30 0.41 23.03
CA ARG A 182 9.53 0.91 23.69
C ARG A 182 10.12 2.12 22.98
N THR A 183 9.97 2.30 21.67
CA THR A 183 10.45 3.49 20.95
C THR A 183 9.57 4.68 21.23
N LEU A 184 8.24 4.51 21.28
CA LEU A 184 7.33 5.59 21.69
C LEU A 184 7.59 5.98 23.17
N ALA A 185 7.79 4.99 24.04
CA ALA A 185 8.17 5.25 25.43
C ALA A 185 9.53 5.96 25.54
N ARG A 186 10.55 5.55 24.77
CA ARG A 186 11.88 6.21 24.75
C ARG A 186 11.80 7.63 24.19
N PHE A 187 11.03 7.88 23.14
CA PHE A 187 10.83 9.20 22.56
C PHE A 187 10.12 10.13 23.56
N LEU A 188 9.06 9.65 24.22
CA LEU A 188 8.34 10.40 25.26
C LEU A 188 9.18 10.62 26.54
N LEU A 189 10.00 9.65 26.92
CA LEU A 189 10.95 9.77 28.04
C LEU A 189 12.11 10.71 27.71
N HIS A 190 12.58 10.72 26.46
CA HIS A 190 13.60 11.65 25.99
C HIS A 190 13.06 13.09 25.96
N GLN A 191 11.83 13.30 25.50
CA GLN A 191 11.14 14.60 25.57
C GLN A 191 10.93 15.10 27.01
N ARG A 192 10.76 14.19 27.99
CA ARG A 192 10.70 14.58 29.42
C ARG A 192 12.06 14.99 30.00
N ARG A 193 13.18 14.43 29.53
CA ARG A 193 14.53 14.83 30.00
C ARG A 193 14.95 16.21 29.52
N VAL A 194 14.47 16.66 28.36
CA VAL A 194 14.85 17.95 27.76
C VAL A 194 14.05 19.13 28.38
N ARG A 195 13.02 18.87 29.20
CA ARG A 195 12.25 19.92 29.90
C ARG A 195 12.71 20.20 31.34
N PHE A 196 13.76 19.52 31.81
CA PHE A 196 14.30 19.68 33.17
C PHE A 196 15.82 20.02 33.19
N LEU A 197 16.34 20.54 32.07
CA LEU A 197 17.62 21.22 31.94
C LEU A 197 17.35 22.59 31.31
#